data_AF-A0A9E5NQV3-F1
#
_entry.id   AF-A0A9E5NQV3-F1
#
_cell.length_a   1.000
_cell.length_b   1.000
_cell.length_c   1.000
_cell.angle_alpha   90.00
_cell.angle_beta   90.00
_cell.angle_gamma   90.00
#
_symmetry.space_group_name_H-M   'P 1'
#
loop_
_entity.id
_entity.type
_entity.pdbx_description
1 polymer ?
#
loop_
_entity_poly.entity_id
_entity_poly.type
_entity_poly.pdbx_seq_one_letter_code
_entity_poly.pdbx_strand_id
1 'polypeptide(L)'
;LAAVLDLAAKMKRDRFSHQWTSILQHRTFLMFFYNPSVRTRQSFECAATELGGHAQFLEPKAMRLKTATTAGETVEDAAQVMSRYAHGLGIRILEDKVPYYGAGEELIREYAQWCSIPVIS
;
A
#
# COMPACT_ATOMS: atom_id res chain seq x y z
N LEU A 1 2.57 -14.00 15.37
CA LEU A 1 3.75 -13.12 15.23
C LEU A 1 5.04 -13.90 14.93
N ALA A 2 5.37 -14.97 15.69
CA ALA A 2 6.59 -15.77 15.46
C ALA A 2 6.77 -16.26 14.01
N ALA A 3 5.72 -16.80 13.40
CA ALA A 3 5.75 -17.28 12.01
C ALA A 3 6.16 -16.20 10.99
N VAL A 4 5.79 -14.93 11.21
CA VAL A 4 6.15 -13.82 10.32
C VAL A 4 7.65 -13.51 10.42
N LEU A 5 8.19 -13.54 11.65
CA LEU A 5 9.62 -13.30 11.89
C LEU A 5 10.47 -14.44 11.33
N ASP A 6 10.03 -15.70 11.48
CA ASP A 6 10.70 -16.86 10.91
C ASP A 6 10.71 -16.82 9.39
N LEU A 7 9.58 -16.43 8.76
CA LEU A 7 9.50 -16.24 7.33
C LEU A 7 10.44 -15.12 6.87
N ALA A 8 10.45 -13.98 7.55
CA ALA A 8 11.35 -12.88 7.24
C ALA A 8 12.82 -13.31 7.31
N ALA A 9 13.20 -14.11 8.31
CA ALA A 9 14.55 -14.65 8.43
C ALA A 9 14.90 -15.62 7.28
N LYS A 10 13.97 -16.49 6.87
CA LYS A 10 14.13 -17.38 5.70
C LYS A 10 14.29 -16.59 4.40
N MET A 11 13.40 -15.62 4.16
CA MET A 11 13.46 -14.75 2.99
C MET A 11 14.76 -13.96 2.94
N LYS A 12 15.26 -13.48 4.09
CA LYS A 12 16.56 -12.78 4.15
C LYS A 12 17.74 -13.69 3.82
N ARG A 13 17.75 -14.95 4.30
CA ARG A 13 18.82 -15.91 4.01
C ARG A 13 18.88 -16.28 2.54
N ASP A 14 17.72 -16.53 1.93
CA ASP A 14 17.64 -17.05 0.56
C ASP A 14 17.12 -16.01 -0.42
N ARG A 15 17.45 -14.72 -0.22
CA ARG A 15 16.79 -13.53 -0.82
C ARG A 15 16.48 -13.62 -2.32
N PHE A 16 17.40 -14.14 -3.12
CA PHE A 16 17.27 -14.22 -4.59
C PHE A 16 16.99 -15.63 -5.10
N SER A 17 16.55 -16.53 -4.22
CA SER A 17 16.14 -17.87 -4.63
C SER A 17 14.87 -17.81 -5.48
N HIS A 18 14.76 -18.73 -6.44
CA HIS A 18 13.63 -18.78 -7.37
C HIS A 18 12.27 -18.87 -6.67
N GLN A 19 12.21 -19.51 -5.50
CA GLN A 19 11.03 -19.60 -4.65
C GLN A 19 10.49 -18.22 -4.22
N TRP A 20 11.34 -17.21 -4.03
CA TRP A 20 10.93 -15.87 -3.61
C TRP A 20 10.76 -14.93 -4.79
N THR A 21 11.67 -15.00 -5.77
CA THR A 21 11.72 -14.03 -6.88
C THR A 21 10.57 -14.13 -7.87
N SER A 22 9.69 -15.11 -7.71
CA SER A 22 8.51 -15.33 -8.56
C SER A 22 7.18 -15.22 -7.81
N ILE A 23 7.18 -15.00 -6.49
CA ILE A 23 5.94 -14.99 -5.67
C ILE A 23 4.96 -13.93 -6.13
N LEU A 24 5.46 -12.75 -6.51
CA LEU A 24 4.65 -11.63 -6.98
C LEU A 24 4.73 -11.46 -8.50
N GLN A 25 5.08 -12.52 -9.24
CA GLN A 25 5.17 -12.44 -10.69
C GLN A 25 3.86 -11.93 -11.30
N HIS A 26 3.96 -10.87 -12.11
CA HIS A 26 2.82 -10.16 -12.73
C HIS A 26 1.81 -9.55 -11.73
N ARG A 27 2.22 -9.36 -10.46
CA ARG A 27 1.41 -8.69 -9.44
C ARG A 27 1.88 -7.26 -9.25
N THR A 28 0.91 -6.36 -9.14
CA THR A 28 1.11 -4.94 -8.86
C THR A 28 0.69 -4.61 -7.43
N PHE A 29 1.55 -3.91 -6.70
CA PHE A 29 1.27 -3.34 -5.38
C PHE A 29 1.15 -1.82 -5.50
N LEU A 30 0.07 -1.23 -4.99
CA LEU A 30 -0.07 0.23 -4.94
C LEU A 30 0.42 0.77 -3.60
N MET A 31 1.18 1.84 -3.62
CA MET A 31 1.62 2.55 -2.40
C MET A 31 1.01 3.94 -2.39
N PHE A 32 0.05 4.17 -1.50
CA PHE A 32 -0.68 5.42 -1.35
C PHE A 32 -0.21 6.18 -0.10
N PHE A 33 0.74 7.10 -0.28
CA PHE A 33 1.45 7.73 0.85
C PHE A 33 1.13 9.22 0.93
N TYR A 34 0.40 9.62 1.97
CA TYR A 34 0.06 11.03 2.26
C TYR A 34 1.26 11.84 2.76
N ASN A 35 2.27 11.15 3.28
CA ASN A 35 3.54 11.73 3.71
C ASN A 35 4.69 11.05 2.96
N PRO A 36 5.57 11.81 2.29
CA PRO A 36 6.74 11.23 1.65
C PRO A 36 7.62 10.53 2.68
N SER A 37 8.02 9.29 2.40
CA SER A 37 8.94 8.51 3.23
C SER A 37 9.94 7.79 2.35
N VAL A 38 11.22 8.18 2.45
CA VAL A 38 12.31 7.60 1.65
C VAL A 38 12.49 6.12 1.99
N ARG A 39 12.55 5.79 3.28
CA ARG A 39 12.80 4.40 3.72
C ARG A 39 11.66 3.47 3.34
N THR A 40 10.42 3.88 3.57
CA THR A 40 9.25 3.04 3.29
C THR A 40 9.08 2.87 1.78
N ARG A 41 9.24 3.94 0.99
CA ARG A 41 9.15 3.85 -0.46
C ARG A 41 10.22 2.89 -1.02
N GLN A 42 11.48 3.13 -0.67
CA GLN A 42 12.58 2.28 -1.16
C GLN A 42 12.44 0.82 -0.74
N SER A 43 12.03 0.54 0.50
CA SER A 43 11.91 -0.84 0.96
C SER A 43 10.80 -1.60 0.22
N PHE A 44 9.65 -0.97 -0.02
CA PHE A 44 8.54 -1.62 -0.71
C PHE A 44 8.77 -1.74 -2.22
N GLU A 45 9.32 -0.72 -2.89
CA GLU A 45 9.68 -0.80 -4.32
C GLU A 45 10.74 -1.88 -4.58
N CYS A 46 11.76 -1.93 -3.72
CA CYS A 46 12.80 -2.97 -3.79
C CYS A 46 12.20 -4.36 -3.55
N ALA A 47 11.40 -4.54 -2.49
CA ALA A 47 10.78 -5.83 -2.18
C ALA A 47 9.86 -6.32 -3.30
N ALA A 48 9.02 -5.46 -3.88
CA ALA A 48 8.14 -5.84 -4.98
C ALA A 48 8.93 -6.31 -6.21
N THR A 49 9.98 -5.57 -6.58
CA THR A 49 10.87 -5.92 -7.70
C THR A 49 11.59 -7.25 -7.42
N GLU A 50 12.13 -7.43 -6.21
CA GLU A 50 12.85 -8.64 -5.84
C GLU A 50 11.95 -9.88 -5.82
N LEU A 51 10.66 -9.72 -5.51
CA LEU A 51 9.67 -10.81 -5.52
C LEU A 51 9.06 -11.05 -6.92
N GLY A 52 9.53 -10.36 -7.96
CA GLY A 52 9.09 -10.52 -9.35
C GLY A 52 7.85 -9.69 -9.72
N GLY A 53 7.39 -8.83 -8.82
CA GLY A 53 6.26 -7.94 -9.03
C GLY A 53 6.68 -6.50 -9.35
N HIS A 54 5.70 -5.61 -9.27
CA HIS A 54 5.91 -4.18 -9.46
C HIS A 54 5.18 -3.40 -8.37
N ALA A 55 5.78 -2.30 -7.89
CA ALA A 55 5.11 -1.38 -6.98
C ALA A 55 4.95 0.00 -7.64
N GLN A 56 3.74 0.54 -7.59
CA GLN A 56 3.45 1.88 -8.08
C GLN A 56 3.30 2.83 -6.90
N PHE A 57 4.04 3.93 -6.92
CA PHE A 57 3.95 4.97 -5.91
C PHE A 57 2.94 6.04 -6.33
N LEU A 58 1.95 6.28 -5.49
CA LEU A 58 0.89 7.27 -5.67
C LEU A 58 0.99 8.32 -4.56
N GLU A 59 1.23 9.58 -4.94
CA GLU A 59 1.21 10.71 -4.00
C GLU A 59 -0.18 11.38 -4.04
N PRO A 60 -0.94 11.41 -2.92
CA PRO A 60 -2.30 11.95 -2.87
C PRO A 60 -2.40 13.44 -3.18
N LYS A 61 -1.29 14.21 -3.15
CA LYS A 61 -1.28 15.60 -3.61
C LYS A 61 -1.74 15.75 -5.06
N ALA A 62 -1.62 14.69 -5.86
CA ALA A 62 -2.08 14.64 -7.24
C ALA A 62 -3.52 14.10 -7.39
N MET A 63 -4.13 13.56 -6.33
CA MET A 63 -5.42 12.87 -6.38
C MET A 63 -6.53 13.74 -5.77
N ARG A 64 -7.60 13.99 -6.53
CA ARG A 64 -8.74 14.80 -6.07
C ARG A 64 -9.69 13.94 -5.25
N LEU A 65 -9.31 13.62 -4.01
CA LEU A 65 -10.22 12.98 -3.06
C LEU A 65 -11.31 13.99 -2.63
N LYS A 66 -12.55 13.53 -2.56
CA LYS A 66 -13.68 14.35 -2.13
C LYS A 66 -13.47 14.81 -0.70
N THR A 67 -13.46 16.11 -0.47
CA THR A 67 -13.52 16.72 0.87
C THR A 67 -14.84 17.49 1.02
N ALA A 68 -15.19 17.88 2.25
CA ALA A 68 -16.40 18.68 2.51
C ALA A 68 -16.50 19.98 1.68
N THR A 69 -15.38 20.44 1.10
CA THR A 69 -15.28 21.68 0.31
C THR A 69 -14.78 21.47 -1.12
N THR A 70 -14.45 20.25 -1.55
CA THR A 70 -13.87 19.98 -2.89
C THR A 70 -14.52 18.76 -3.54
N ALA A 71 -15.03 18.94 -4.77
CA ALA A 71 -15.52 17.85 -5.60
C ALA A 71 -14.36 16.93 -6.01
N GLY A 72 -14.55 15.62 -5.84
CA GLY A 72 -13.53 14.60 -6.04
C GLY A 72 -14.13 13.19 -6.06
N GLU A 73 -13.29 12.19 -6.28
CA GLU A 73 -13.67 10.77 -6.20
C GLU A 73 -13.94 10.39 -4.74
N THR A 74 -14.95 9.53 -4.52
CA THR A 74 -15.19 8.97 -3.19
C THR A 74 -14.13 7.92 -2.86
N VAL A 75 -13.89 7.66 -1.57
CA VAL A 75 -12.98 6.59 -1.13
C VAL A 75 -13.46 5.24 -1.66
N GLU A 76 -14.78 5.02 -1.67
CA GLU A 76 -15.41 3.82 -2.24
C GLU A 76 -15.04 3.63 -3.72
N ASP A 77 -15.30 4.63 -4.57
CA ASP A 77 -15.01 4.53 -6.01
C ASP A 77 -13.52 4.30 -6.26
N ALA A 78 -12.67 5.07 -5.58
CA ALA A 78 -11.22 4.95 -5.71
C ALA A 78 -10.72 3.56 -5.27
N ALA A 79 -11.21 3.06 -4.14
CA ALA A 79 -10.87 1.74 -3.60
C ALA A 79 -11.30 0.61 -4.55
N GLN A 80 -12.50 0.69 -5.11
CA GLN A 80 -13.00 -0.30 -6.06
C GLN A 80 -12.17 -0.31 -7.34
N VAL A 81 -11.86 0.86 -7.90
CA VAL A 81 -11.03 0.99 -9.11
C VAL A 81 -9.62 0.46 -8.85
N MET A 82 -8.97 0.85 -7.75
CA MET A 82 -7.64 0.35 -7.39
C MET A 82 -7.61 -1.19 -7.26
N SER A 83 -8.66 -1.78 -6.69
CA SER A 83 -8.77 -3.22 -6.51
C SER A 83 -8.87 -4.01 -7.82
N ARG A 84 -9.24 -3.35 -8.93
CA ARG A 84 -9.30 -3.98 -10.26
C ARG A 84 -7.94 -4.07 -10.95
N TYR A 85 -7.01 -3.18 -10.59
CA TYR A 85 -5.70 -3.08 -11.25
C TYR A 85 -4.55 -3.65 -10.41
N ALA A 86 -4.71 -3.66 -9.09
CA ALA A 86 -3.68 -4.07 -8.16
C ALA A 86 -4.03 -5.34 -7.40
N HIS A 87 -3.04 -5.88 -6.70
CA HIS A 87 -3.14 -7.10 -5.90
C HIS A 87 -2.86 -6.85 -4.42
N GLY A 88 -2.48 -5.62 -4.07
CA GLY A 88 -2.36 -5.14 -2.70
C GLY A 88 -2.23 -3.62 -2.69
N LEU A 89 -2.66 -3.02 -1.58
CA LEU A 89 -2.66 -1.58 -1.37
C LEU A 89 -1.94 -1.27 -0.05
N GLY A 90 -0.87 -0.48 -0.10
CA GLY A 90 -0.19 0.05 1.07
C GLY A 90 -0.63 1.49 1.30
N ILE A 91 -1.19 1.82 2.46
CA ILE A 91 -1.62 3.18 2.80
C ILE A 91 -0.77 3.70 3.95
N ARG A 92 -0.16 4.87 3.77
CA ARG A 92 0.62 5.53 4.82
C ARG A 92 0.08 6.92 5.08
N ILE A 93 -0.40 7.16 6.30
CA ILE A 93 -0.93 8.45 6.75
C ILE A 93 -0.32 8.77 8.12
N LEU A 94 0.30 9.95 8.25
CA LEU A 94 0.78 10.45 9.53
C LEU A 94 -0.22 11.44 10.13
N GLU A 95 -0.14 11.62 11.46
CA GLU A 95 -1.05 12.47 12.24
C GLU A 95 -1.03 13.95 11.81
N ASP A 96 0.06 14.42 11.20
CA ASP A 96 0.19 15.79 10.69
C ASP A 96 -0.60 16.06 9.41
N LYS A 97 -1.17 15.02 8.78
CA LYS A 97 -2.00 15.09 7.56
C LYS A 97 -3.48 14.84 7.81
N VAL A 98 -3.87 14.64 9.06
CA VAL A 98 -5.24 14.35 9.43
C VAL A 98 -5.83 15.48 10.28
N PRO A 99 -7.14 15.74 10.16
CA PRO A 99 -7.79 16.83 10.89
C PRO A 99 -7.85 16.58 12.40
N TYR A 100 -7.82 15.33 12.84
CA TYR A 100 -7.82 14.93 14.24
C TYR A 100 -7.13 13.58 14.42
N TYR A 101 -6.69 13.31 15.66
CA TYR A 101 -6.13 12.02 16.05
C TYR A 101 -7.12 10.89 15.80
N GLY A 102 -6.73 9.87 15.03
CA GLY A 102 -7.59 8.74 14.65
C GLY A 102 -8.20 8.82 13.25
N ALA A 103 -8.29 10.01 12.63
CA ALA A 103 -8.89 10.13 11.30
C ALA A 103 -8.12 9.36 10.20
N GLY A 104 -6.81 9.17 10.40
CA GLY A 104 -6.00 8.35 9.49
C GLY A 104 -6.36 6.87 9.55
N GLU A 105 -6.63 6.35 10.75
CA GLU A 105 -7.07 4.97 10.94
C GLU A 105 -8.47 4.76 10.36
N GLU A 106 -9.39 5.70 10.58
CA GLU A 106 -10.73 5.69 9.99
C GLU A 106 -10.66 5.62 8.46
N LEU A 107 -9.81 6.44 7.84
CA LEU A 107 -9.63 6.43 6.39
C LEU A 107 -9.05 5.09 5.89
N ILE A 108 -8.04 4.53 6.57
CA ILE A 108 -7.47 3.23 6.21
C ILE A 108 -8.54 2.13 6.32
N ARG A 109 -9.38 2.18 7.37
CA ARG A 109 -10.49 1.23 7.56
C ARG A 109 -11.56 1.38 6.48
N GLU A 110 -11.87 2.60 6.07
CA GLU A 110 -12.79 2.85 4.96
C GLU A 110 -12.26 2.25 3.65
N TYR A 111 -10.98 2.46 3.32
CA TYR A 111 -10.34 1.78 2.18
C TYR A 111 -10.41 0.26 2.32
N ALA A 112 -10.10 -0.29 3.49
CA ALA A 112 -10.14 -1.73 3.73
C ALA A 112 -11.56 -2.32 3.62
N GLN A 113 -12.61 -1.54 3.88
CA GLN A 113 -14.00 -1.96 3.72
C GLN A 113 -14.38 -2.12 2.24
N TRP A 114 -13.92 -1.21 1.38
CA TRP A 114 -14.30 -1.17 -0.04
C TRP A 114 -13.31 -1.88 -0.97
N CYS A 115 -12.07 -2.08 -0.54
CA CYS A 115 -11.07 -2.82 -1.30
C CYS A 115 -11.35 -4.33 -1.28
N SER A 116 -11.30 -4.97 -2.44
CA SER A 116 -11.31 -6.44 -2.54
C SER A 116 -9.91 -7.08 -2.47
N ILE A 117 -8.88 -6.26 -2.29
CA ILE A 117 -7.47 -6.65 -2.17
C ILE A 117 -6.91 -6.33 -0.77
N PRO A 118 -5.85 -7.00 -0.31
CA PRO A 118 -5.25 -6.73 0.99
C PRO A 118 -4.76 -5.29 1.12
N VAL A 119 -5.13 -4.65 2.24
CA VAL A 119 -4.66 -3.32 2.63
C VAL A 119 -3.62 -3.43 3.75
N ILE A 120 -2.48 -2.76 3.59
CA ILE A 120 -1.35 -2.75 4.52
C ILE A 120 -1.10 -1.32 4.98
N SER A 121 -0.92 -1.10 6.28
CA SER A 121 -0.55 0.20 6.85
C SER A 121 0.90 0.26 7.29
#